data_AF-X0GTF3-F1
#
_entry.id   AF-X0GTF3-F1
#
_cell.length_a   1.000
_cell.length_b   1.000
_cell.length_c   1.000
_cell.angle_alpha   90.00
_cell.angle_beta   90.00
_cell.angle_gamma   90.00
#
_symmetry.space_group_name_H-M   'P 1'
#
loop_
_entity.id
_entity.type
_entity.pdbx_description
1 polymer ?
#
loop_
_entity_poly.entity_id
_entity_poly.type
_entity_poly.pdbx_seq_one_letter_code
_entity_poly.pdbx_strand_id
1 'polypeptide(L)'
;MTTLYFQRLSAAPPNSGVAFIHTSPGMVKTNGDRDLGVFVRSAVTFVSWAFRPWVLTAQESGEQHLWAAASDTFNGGRLYLLGRNSELIDNSQVLQRLNDEGVSTRVWDHVREVFDRSCDSTDKST
;
A
#
# COMPACT_ATOMS: atom_id res chain seq x y z
N MET A 1 -4.69 5.26 -4.76
CA MET A 1 -3.76 6.42 -4.87
C MET A 1 -2.30 5.98 -4.86
N THR A 2 -1.85 5.21 -3.87
CA THR A 2 -0.45 4.77 -3.71
C THR A 2 0.15 4.16 -4.98
N THR A 3 -0.60 3.30 -5.70
CA THR A 3 -0.12 2.66 -6.93
C THR A 3 0.36 3.64 -7.99
N LEU A 4 -0.42 4.69 -8.29
CA LEU A 4 -0.08 5.66 -9.35
C LEU A 4 1.11 6.53 -8.95
N TYR A 5 1.20 6.89 -7.67
CA TYR A 5 2.34 7.63 -7.15
C TYR A 5 3.63 6.80 -7.22
N PHE A 6 3.59 5.53 -6.78
CA PHE A 6 4.74 4.63 -6.86
C PHE A 6 5.14 4.30 -8.30
N GLN A 7 4.17 4.23 -9.22
CA GLN A 7 4.47 4.06 -10.64
C GLN A 7 5.37 5.20 -11.13
N ARG A 8 5.05 6.46 -10.80
CA ARG A 8 5.91 7.61 -11.13
C ARG A 8 7.26 7.57 -10.42
N LEU A 9 7.29 7.26 -9.13
CA LEU A 9 8.55 7.17 -8.39
C LEU A 9 9.48 6.11 -8.99
N SER A 10 8.96 4.93 -9.34
CA SER A 10 9.75 3.85 -9.93
C SER A 10 10.34 4.23 -11.30
N ALA A 11 9.64 5.07 -12.06
CA ALA A 11 10.08 5.52 -13.39
C ALA A 11 11.10 6.66 -13.33
N ALA A 12 11.29 7.30 -12.17
CA ALA A 12 12.23 8.41 -12.03
C ALA A 12 13.69 7.90 -12.09
N PRO A 13 14.58 8.51 -12.90
CA PRO A 13 15.98 8.07 -13.03
C PRO A 13 16.74 7.88 -11.71
N PRO A 14 16.57 8.76 -10.69
CA PRO A 14 17.22 8.57 -9.39
C PRO A 14 16.84 7.27 -8.65
N ASN A 15 15.71 6.65 -9.01
CA ASN A 15 15.17 5.48 -8.33
C ASN A 15 15.36 4.17 -9.13
N SER A 16 16.24 4.19 -10.14
CA SER A 16 16.52 3.00 -10.97
C SER A 16 17.04 1.79 -10.18
N GLY A 17 17.65 2.01 -9.02
CA GLY A 17 18.10 0.95 -8.10
C GLY A 17 17.08 0.54 -7.03
N VAL A 18 15.88 1.15 -6.98
CA VAL A 18 14.88 0.93 -5.91
C VAL A 18 13.67 0.19 -6.47
N ALA A 19 13.30 -0.93 -5.85
CA ALA A 19 12.06 -1.62 -6.16
C ALA A 19 10.90 -1.03 -5.35
N PHE A 20 9.79 -0.72 -6.01
CA PHE A 20 8.57 -0.25 -5.36
C PHE A 20 7.57 -1.39 -5.32
N ILE A 21 7.04 -1.68 -4.13
CA ILE A 21 6.10 -2.79 -3.95
C ILE A 21 4.83 -2.23 -3.31
N HIS A 22 3.69 -2.54 -3.90
CA HIS A 22 2.38 -2.24 -3.33
C HIS A 22 1.62 -3.55 -3.11
N THR A 23 1.56 -3.96 -1.85
CA THR A 23 0.88 -5.17 -1.38
C THR A 23 -0.59 -4.88 -1.10
N SER A 24 -1.46 -5.82 -1.46
CA SER A 24 -2.88 -5.84 -1.08
C SER A 24 -3.18 -7.16 -0.36
N PRO A 25 -2.92 -7.24 0.97
CA PRO A 25 -3.10 -8.47 1.74
C PRO A 25 -4.58 -8.85 1.98
N GLY A 26 -5.51 -7.98 1.60
CA GLY A 26 -6.93 -8.14 1.92
C GLY A 26 -7.22 -7.83 3.39
N MET A 27 -8.14 -8.58 3.99
CA MET A 27 -8.55 -8.36 5.39
C MET A 27 -7.49 -8.90 6.35
N VAL A 28 -7.00 -8.04 7.24
CA VAL A 28 -6.01 -8.39 8.26
C VAL A 28 -6.60 -8.16 9.65
N LYS A 29 -6.59 -9.18 10.50
CA LYS A 29 -6.91 -9.08 11.92
C LYS A 29 -5.79 -8.35 12.64
N THR A 30 -6.04 -7.08 12.92
CA THR A 30 -5.19 -6.20 13.73
C THR A 30 -5.85 -5.92 15.09
N ASN A 31 -5.17 -5.18 15.96
CA ASN A 31 -5.74 -4.67 17.22
C ASN A 31 -6.40 -3.29 17.02
N GLY A 32 -7.15 -3.13 15.92
CA GLY A 32 -7.84 -1.88 15.56
C GLY A 32 -9.20 -1.71 16.27
N ASP A 33 -9.73 -2.78 16.84
CA ASP A 33 -10.95 -2.83 17.64
C ASP A 33 -10.71 -2.46 19.12
N ARG A 34 -9.48 -2.08 19.49
CA ARG A 34 -9.07 -1.88 20.89
C ARG A 34 -9.91 -0.84 21.63
N ASP A 35 -10.34 0.21 20.92
CA ASP A 35 -11.06 1.36 21.48
C ASP A 35 -12.59 1.17 21.37
N LEU A 36 -13.04 0.03 20.85
CA LEU A 36 -14.46 -0.30 20.77
C LEU A 36 -14.97 -0.85 22.10
N GLY A 37 -16.21 -0.51 22.45
CA GLY A 37 -16.88 -1.05 23.64
C GLY A 37 -16.94 -2.58 23.64
N VAL A 38 -16.93 -3.19 24.82
CA VAL A 38 -16.81 -4.65 25.02
C VAL A 38 -17.79 -5.47 24.17
N PHE A 39 -19.03 -5.00 24.01
CA PHE A 39 -20.05 -5.68 23.19
C PHE A 39 -19.70 -5.69 21.70
N VAL A 40 -19.26 -4.55 21.15
CA VAL A 40 -18.85 -4.43 19.75
C VAL A 40 -17.60 -5.27 19.50
N ARG A 41 -16.65 -5.22 20.43
CA ARG A 41 -15.41 -6.02 20.36
C ARG A 41 -15.69 -7.52 20.35
N SER A 42 -16.67 -7.96 21.14
CA SER A 42 -17.10 -9.36 21.19
C SER A 42 -17.74 -9.79 19.87
N ALA A 43 -18.59 -8.95 19.29
CA ALA A 43 -19.17 -9.18 17.97
C ALA A 43 -18.11 -9.26 16.86
N VAL A 44 -17.16 -8.31 16.83
CA VAL A 44 -16.03 -8.31 15.87
C VAL A 44 -15.17 -9.57 16.03
N THR A 45 -14.94 -10.02 17.26
CA THR A 45 -14.18 -11.25 17.53
C THR A 45 -14.90 -12.48 16.98
N PHE A 46 -16.22 -12.58 17.19
CA PHE A 46 -17.03 -13.67 16.67
C PHE A 46 -17.06 -13.69 15.14
N VAL A 47 -17.29 -12.53 14.51
CA VAL A 47 -17.26 -12.39 13.05
C VAL A 47 -15.89 -12.78 12.50
N SER A 48 -14.81 -12.26 13.08
CA SER A 48 -13.44 -12.60 12.66
C SER A 48 -13.16 -14.10 12.79
N TRP A 49 -13.69 -14.75 13.82
CA TRP A 49 -13.59 -16.19 14.01
C TRP A 49 -14.33 -16.96 12.90
N ALA A 50 -15.55 -16.56 12.57
CA ALA A 50 -16.36 -17.20 11.52
C ALA A 50 -15.72 -17.06 10.12
N PHE A 51 -15.07 -15.93 9.84
CA PHE A 51 -14.44 -15.65 8.54
C PHE A 51 -12.93 -15.94 8.51
N ARG A 52 -12.40 -16.71 9.47
CA ARG A 52 -10.97 -17.04 9.58
C ARG A 52 -10.27 -17.39 8.26
N PRO A 53 -10.83 -18.23 7.36
CA PRO A 53 -10.16 -18.55 6.09
C PRO A 53 -9.90 -17.33 5.19
N TRP A 54 -10.69 -16.26 5.35
CA TRP A 54 -10.59 -15.02 4.57
C TRP A 54 -9.97 -13.86 5.34
N VAL A 55 -9.46 -14.08 6.55
CA VAL A 55 -8.83 -13.04 7.38
C VAL A 55 -7.42 -13.45 7.74
N LEU A 56 -6.43 -12.72 7.23
CA LEU A 56 -5.03 -12.91 7.62
C LEU A 56 -4.80 -12.39 9.03
N THR A 57 -3.87 -12.98 9.75
CA THR A 57 -3.33 -12.40 10.98
C THR A 57 -2.33 -11.29 10.65
N ALA A 58 -2.12 -10.38 11.60
CA ALA A 58 -1.07 -9.35 11.48
C ALA A 58 0.33 -9.97 11.26
N GLN A 59 0.60 -11.14 11.85
CA GLN A 59 1.85 -11.87 11.67
C GLN A 59 2.01 -12.37 10.22
N GLU A 60 1.02 -13.08 9.68
CA GLU A 60 1.08 -13.58 8.30
C GLU A 60 1.26 -12.45 7.29
N SER A 61 0.51 -11.35 7.46
CA SER A 61 0.70 -10.15 6.63
C SER A 61 2.14 -9.61 6.77
N GLY A 62 2.69 -9.55 7.98
CA GLY A 62 4.06 -9.11 8.22
C GLY A 62 5.11 -9.97 7.52
N GLU A 63 4.97 -11.29 7.59
CA GLU A 63 5.84 -12.27 6.93
C GLU A 63 5.83 -12.09 5.40
N GLN A 64 4.65 -11.83 4.81
CA GLN A 64 4.53 -11.53 3.38
C GLN A 64 5.23 -10.22 2.99
N HIS A 65 5.10 -9.18 3.81
CA HIS A 65 5.78 -7.90 3.56
C HIS A 65 7.31 -8.03 3.72
N LEU A 66 7.77 -8.78 4.72
CA LEU A 66 9.19 -9.05 4.93
C LEU A 66 9.76 -9.85 3.75
N TRP A 67 9.07 -10.89 3.31
CA TRP A 67 9.45 -11.64 2.11
C TRP A 67 9.54 -10.72 0.89
N ALA A 68 8.54 -9.87 0.67
CA ALA A 68 8.55 -8.95 -0.46
C ALA A 68 9.73 -7.96 -0.42
N ALA A 69 10.08 -7.48 0.77
CA ALA A 69 11.18 -6.54 0.96
C ALA A 69 12.58 -7.17 0.87
N ALA A 70 12.73 -8.44 1.27
CA ALA A 70 14.01 -9.13 1.38
C ALA A 70 14.31 -10.09 0.22
N SER A 71 13.34 -10.33 -0.66
CA SER A 71 13.47 -11.26 -1.78
C SER A 71 14.26 -10.64 -2.94
N ASP A 72 15.21 -11.39 -3.50
CA ASP A 72 15.94 -11.04 -4.73
C ASP A 72 15.07 -11.10 -6.00
N THR A 73 13.77 -11.40 -5.86
CA THR A 73 12.82 -11.49 -6.98
C THR A 73 12.54 -10.13 -7.63
N PHE A 74 12.67 -9.03 -6.89
CA PHE A 74 12.20 -7.71 -7.31
C PHE A 74 13.34 -6.77 -7.67
N ASN A 75 13.51 -6.53 -8.97
CA ASN A 75 14.51 -5.60 -9.48
C ASN A 75 14.10 -4.14 -9.33
N GLY A 76 15.10 -3.26 -9.16
CA GLY A 76 14.93 -1.81 -9.06
C GLY A 76 14.35 -1.14 -10.32
N GLY A 77 13.85 0.10 -10.14
CA GLY A 77 13.29 0.92 -11.23
C GLY A 77 11.89 0.47 -11.68
N ARG A 78 11.21 -0.36 -10.87
CA ARG A 78 9.92 -0.96 -11.22
C ARG A 78 8.96 -0.96 -10.04
N LEU A 79 7.66 -0.95 -10.38
CA LEU A 79 6.56 -1.18 -9.46
C LEU A 79 6.07 -2.62 -9.60
N TYR A 80 5.91 -3.30 -8.46
CA TYR A 80 5.28 -4.61 -8.35
C TYR A 80 4.01 -4.50 -7.52
N LEU A 81 2.94 -5.13 -7.99
CA LEU A 81 1.69 -5.27 -7.24
C LEU A 81 1.62 -6.69 -6.72
N LEU A 82 1.47 -6.84 -5.41
CA LEU A 82 1.38 -8.15 -4.78
C LEU A 82 0.01 -8.36 -4.17
N GLY A 83 -0.54 -9.54 -4.40
CA GLY A 83 -1.78 -9.99 -3.80
C GLY A 83 -1.60 -10.61 -2.43
N ARG A 84 -2.66 -11.26 -1.99
CA ARG A 84 -2.78 -11.83 -0.64
C ARG A 84 -1.80 -12.96 -0.37
N ASN A 85 -1.41 -13.71 -1.39
CA ASN A 85 -0.53 -14.87 -1.28
C ASN A 85 0.86 -14.57 -1.86
N SER A 86 1.26 -13.29 -1.85
CA SER A 86 2.50 -12.81 -2.46
C SER A 86 2.60 -13.08 -3.97
N GLU A 87 1.47 -13.28 -4.64
CA GLU A 87 1.38 -13.41 -6.10
C GLU A 87 1.48 -12.06 -6.79
N LEU A 88 2.09 -12.03 -7.97
CA LEU A 88 2.08 -10.84 -8.82
C LEU A 88 0.68 -10.61 -9.39
N ILE A 89 0.16 -9.40 -9.18
CA ILE A 89 -1.08 -8.94 -9.78
C ILE A 89 -0.78 -8.10 -11.01
N ASP A 90 -1.32 -8.49 -12.16
CA ASP A 90 -1.30 -7.65 -13.36
C ASP A 90 -2.54 -6.76 -13.42
N ASN A 91 -2.33 -5.45 -13.27
CA ASN A 91 -3.35 -4.41 -13.46
C ASN A 91 -2.96 -3.42 -14.57
N SER A 92 -2.14 -3.84 -15.53
CA SER A 92 -1.63 -3.00 -16.61
C SER A 92 -2.73 -2.24 -17.35
N GLN A 93 -3.84 -2.89 -17.70
CA GLN A 93 -4.98 -2.25 -18.38
C GLN A 93 -5.63 -1.14 -17.55
N VAL A 94 -5.85 -1.38 -16.25
CA VAL A 94 -6.44 -0.40 -15.34
C VAL A 94 -5.48 0.78 -15.14
N LEU A 95 -4.18 0.51 -14.97
CA LEU A 95 -3.17 1.55 -14.83
C LEU A 95 -3.03 2.37 -16.11
N GLN A 96 -3.06 1.74 -17.28
CA GLN A 96 -3.02 2.42 -18.57
C GLN A 96 -4.22 3.36 -18.71
N ARG A 97 -5.44 2.85 -18.46
CA ARG A 97 -6.65 3.67 -18.47
C ARG A 97 -6.55 4.88 -17.53
N LEU A 98 -6.09 4.68 -16.29
CA LEU A 98 -5.92 5.77 -15.32
C LEU A 98 -4.85 6.78 -15.75
N ASN A 99 -3.80 6.33 -16.45
CA ASN A 99 -2.81 7.21 -17.04
C ASN A 99 -3.40 8.02 -18.21
N ASP A 100 -4.15 7.37 -19.10
CA ASP A 100 -4.80 8.00 -20.26
C ASP A 100 -5.86 9.04 -19.82
N GLU A 101 -6.58 8.78 -18.72
CA GLU A 101 -7.52 9.73 -18.10
C GLU A 101 -6.81 10.88 -17.33
N GLY A 102 -5.48 10.87 -17.27
CA GLY A 102 -4.67 11.88 -16.59
C GLY A 102 -4.68 11.79 -15.06
N VAL A 103 -5.24 10.72 -14.49
CA VAL A 103 -5.38 10.54 -13.03
C VAL A 103 -4.01 10.46 -12.35
N SER A 104 -3.03 9.82 -12.99
CA SER A 104 -1.65 9.73 -12.50
C SER A 104 -1.01 11.10 -12.27
N THR A 105 -1.22 12.04 -13.20
CA THR A 105 -0.77 13.43 -13.05
C THR A 105 -1.44 14.12 -11.88
N ARG A 106 -2.78 14.05 -11.80
CA ARG A 106 -3.53 14.68 -10.71
C ARG A 106 -3.12 14.16 -9.33
N VAL A 107 -2.93 12.84 -9.20
CA VAL A 107 -2.46 12.22 -7.94
C VAL A 107 -1.08 12.72 -7.58
N TRP A 108 -0.16 12.79 -8.54
CA TRP A 108 1.20 13.28 -8.30
C TRP A 108 1.21 14.74 -7.86
N ASP A 109 0.53 15.61 -8.60
CA ASP A 109 0.50 17.04 -8.33
C ASP A 109 -0.10 17.32 -6.93
N HIS A 110 -1.19 16.62 -6.59
CA HIS A 110 -1.81 16.73 -5.28
C HIS A 110 -0.88 16.25 -4.15
N VAL A 111 -0.22 15.11 -4.33
CA VAL A 111 0.72 14.59 -3.33
C VAL A 111 1.90 15.56 -3.14
N ARG A 112 2.47 16.08 -4.23
CA ARG A 112 3.55 17.09 -4.18
C ARG A 112 3.11 18.36 -3.48
N GLU A 113 1.93 18.89 -3.80
CA GLU A 113 1.37 20.07 -3.14
C GLU A 113 1.24 19.86 -1.61
N VAL A 114 0.75 18.70 -1.17
CA VAL A 114 0.65 18.37 0.26
C VAL A 114 2.03 18.29 0.93
N PHE A 115 3.01 17.67 0.27
CA PHE A 115 4.39 17.62 0.78
C PHE A 115 5.02 19.00 0.88
N ASP A 116 4.95 19.79 -0.19
CA ASP A 116 5.56 21.12 -0.25
C ASP A 116 4.94 22.04 0.83
N ARG A 117 3.61 22.04 0.97
CA ARG A 117 2.91 22.75 2.04
C ARG A 117 3.34 22.32 3.45
N SER A 118 3.58 21.04 3.67
CA SER A 118 4.00 20.53 4.99
C SER A 118 5.43 20.96 5.33
N CYS A 119 6.33 20.93 4.36
CA CYS A 119 7.70 21.42 4.51
C CYS A 119 7.73 22.93 4.79
N ASP A 120 6.97 23.73 4.04
CA ASP A 120 6.88 25.18 4.23
C ASP A 120 6.29 25.59 5.58
N SER A 121 5.36 24.79 6.12
CA SER A 121 4.77 25.04 7.44
C SER A 121 5.76 24.81 8.60
N THR A 122 6.76 23.97 8.37
CA THR A 122 7.80 23.67 9.37
C THR A 122 8.77 24.82 9.51
N ASP A 123 9.06 25.53 8.41
CA ASP A 123 10.01 26.67 8.37
C ASP A 123 9.45 27.94 9.04
N LYS A 124 8.12 28.06 9.18
CA LYS A 124 7.45 29.23 9.78
C LYS A 124 7.18 29.11 11.29
N SER A 125 7.51 27.97 11.90
CA SER A 125 7.27 27.69 13.33
C SER A 125 8.54 27.82 14.21
N THR A 126 9.63 28.35 13.64
CA THR A 126 10.89 28.70 14.32
C THR A 126 11.14 30.19 14.19
#